data_AF-A0AAW7ED55-F1
#
_entry.id   AF-A0AAW7ED55-F1
#
_cell.length_a   1.000
_cell.length_b   1.000
_cell.length_c   1.000
_cell.angle_alpha   90.00
_cell.angle_beta   90.00
_cell.angle_gamma   90.00
#
_symmetry.space_group_name_H-M   'P 1'
#
loop_
_entity.id
_entity.type
_entity.pdbx_description
1 polymer ?
#
loop_
_entity_poly.entity_id
_entity_poly.type
_entity_poly.pdbx_seq_one_letter_code
_entity_poly.pdbx_strand_id
1 'polypeptide(L)'
;MANLPELESTKSDFLVGDVVCITEAWRPNTNNLYVFENVIGDTAQVSLFLSGISKTMAIAAGFCVSVKNIRHATVAELHANRRLTEAEHALAEVS
;
A
#
# COMPACT_ATOMS: atom_id res chain seq x y z
N MET A 1 -34.08 14.57 -17.26
CA MET A 1 -33.23 13.40 -17.56
C MET A 1 -31.78 13.85 -17.50
N ALA A 2 -31.13 13.68 -16.35
CA ALA A 2 -29.73 14.03 -16.19
C ALA A 2 -28.88 12.81 -16.55
N ASN A 3 -28.04 12.96 -17.58
CA ASN A 3 -27.10 11.95 -18.03
C ASN A 3 -25.87 12.04 -17.09
N LEU A 4 -25.81 11.19 -16.06
CA LEU A 4 -24.54 10.95 -15.37
C LEU A 4 -23.71 10.02 -16.27
N PRO A 5 -22.44 10.35 -16.56
CA PRO A 5 -21.57 9.39 -17.21
C PRO A 5 -21.44 8.17 -16.29
N GLU A 6 -21.93 7.03 -16.77
CA GLU A 6 -21.65 5.73 -16.16
C GLU A 6 -20.14 5.58 -16.09
N LEU A 7 -19.63 5.70 -14.87
CA LEU A 7 -18.28 5.34 -14.51
C LEU A 7 -18.18 3.83 -14.78
N GLU A 8 -17.63 3.47 -15.95
CA GLU A 8 -17.20 2.12 -16.28
C GLU A 8 -16.43 1.55 -15.08
N SER A 9 -17.12 0.74 -14.29
CA SER A 9 -16.63 0.25 -13.01
C SER A 9 -15.69 -0.92 -13.30
N THR A 10 -14.43 -0.63 -13.63
CA THR A 10 -13.32 -1.52 -13.23
C THR A 10 -13.29 -1.51 -11.71
N LYS A 11 -14.18 -2.32 -11.13
CA LYS A 11 -14.56 -2.33 -9.71
C LYS A 11 -13.46 -2.98 -8.88
N SER A 12 -12.34 -2.28 -8.77
CA SER A 12 -11.35 -2.55 -7.73
C SER A 12 -11.98 -2.18 -6.39
N ASP A 13 -12.07 -3.12 -5.45
CA ASP A 13 -12.58 -2.86 -4.08
C ASP A 13 -11.62 -2.00 -3.23
N PHE A 14 -10.47 -1.62 -3.79
CA PHE A 14 -9.46 -0.78 -3.17
C PHE A 14 -9.70 0.70 -3.44
N LEU A 15 -9.54 1.52 -2.40
CA LEU A 15 -9.59 2.98 -2.47
C LEU A 15 -8.18 3.56 -2.37
N VAL A 16 -7.98 4.74 -2.99
CA VAL A 16 -6.73 5.49 -2.83
C VAL A 16 -6.51 5.81 -1.36
N GLY A 17 -5.34 5.43 -0.85
CA GLY A 17 -4.97 5.53 0.56
C GLY A 17 -5.13 4.23 1.35
N ASP A 18 -5.76 3.19 0.79
CA ASP A 18 -5.84 1.88 1.44
C ASP A 18 -4.44 1.30 1.66
N VAL A 19 -4.22 0.68 2.81
CA VAL A 19 -3.01 -0.08 3.06
C VAL A 19 -3.22 -1.52 2.63
N VAL A 20 -2.32 -2.01 1.77
CA VAL A 20 -2.40 -3.31 1.11
C VAL A 20 -1.12 -4.11 1.29
N CYS A 21 -1.25 -5.43 1.18
CA CYS A 21 -0.14 -6.39 1.13
C CYS A 21 -0.08 -7.02 -0.26
N ILE A 22 1.13 -7.39 -0.69
CA ILE A 22 1.34 -8.11 -1.95
C ILE A 22 1.27 -9.61 -1.71
N THR A 23 0.45 -10.31 -2.49
CA THR A 23 0.27 -11.76 -2.38
C THR A 23 1.18 -12.56 -3.33
N GLU A 24 1.85 -11.87 -4.25
CA GLU A 24 2.82 -12.48 -5.18
C GLU A 24 4.04 -13.03 -4.46
N ALA A 25 4.19 -14.37 -4.47
CA ALA A 25 5.23 -15.08 -3.76
C ALA A 25 6.67 -14.82 -4.23
N TRP A 26 6.88 -14.27 -5.44
CA TRP A 26 8.22 -14.03 -5.99
C TRP A 26 8.85 -12.71 -5.50
N ARG A 27 8.08 -11.84 -4.82
CA ARG A 27 8.61 -10.62 -4.22
C ARG A 27 9.36 -10.97 -2.93
N PRO A 28 10.66 -10.60 -2.79
CA PRO A 28 11.45 -10.93 -1.60
C PRO A 28 10.98 -10.24 -0.30
N ASN A 29 9.95 -9.38 -0.36
CA ASN A 29 9.39 -8.64 0.78
C ASN A 29 7.84 -8.64 0.72
N THR A 30 7.22 -9.81 0.62
CA THR A 30 5.74 -9.97 0.69
C THR A 30 5.14 -9.45 2.00
N ASN A 31 5.94 -9.31 3.06
CA ASN A 31 5.50 -8.79 4.35
C ASN A 31 5.50 -7.26 4.44
N ASN A 32 5.96 -6.56 3.41
CA ASN A 32 5.87 -5.11 3.39
C ASN A 32 4.44 -4.65 3.15
N LEU A 33 4.11 -3.55 3.81
CA LEU A 33 2.86 -2.84 3.59
C LEU A 33 3.06 -1.77 2.53
N TYR A 34 1.99 -1.52 1.78
CA TYR A 34 1.99 -0.52 0.72
C TYR A 34 0.72 0.32 0.77
N VAL A 35 0.79 1.57 0.33
CA VAL A 35 -0.37 2.43 0.12
C VAL A 35 -0.83 2.28 -1.32
N PHE A 36 -2.13 2.06 -1.51
CA PHE A 36 -2.76 2.05 -2.81
C PHE A 36 -2.88 3.50 -3.33
N GLU A 37 -2.20 3.83 -4.43
CA GLU A 37 -2.13 5.21 -4.92
C GLU A 37 -3.09 5.46 -6.08
N ASN A 38 -3.20 4.51 -7.00
CA ASN A 38 -4.04 4.63 -8.19
C ASN A 38 -4.27 3.26 -8.84
N VAL A 39 -5.25 3.17 -9.74
CA VAL A 39 -5.51 2.00 -10.58
C VAL A 39 -5.82 2.40 -12.01
N ILE A 40 -5.22 1.69 -12.96
CA ILE A 40 -5.49 1.81 -14.40
C ILE A 40 -5.72 0.41 -14.94
N GLY A 41 -6.98 0.10 -15.26
CA GLY A 41 -7.40 -1.26 -15.61
C GLY A 41 -7.16 -2.25 -14.47
N ASP A 42 -6.48 -3.36 -14.75
CA ASP A 42 -6.12 -4.38 -13.76
C ASP A 42 -4.79 -4.10 -13.04
N THR A 43 -4.18 -2.92 -13.25
CA THR A 43 -2.87 -2.56 -12.68
C THR A 43 -3.03 -1.49 -11.61
N ALA A 44 -2.64 -1.82 -10.38
CA ALA A 44 -2.55 -0.90 -9.26
C ALA A 44 -1.13 -0.32 -9.16
N GLN A 45 -1.05 0.99 -8.91
CA GLN A 45 0.15 1.64 -8.43
C GLN A 45 0.12 1.64 -6.90
N VAL A 46 1.21 1.18 -6.29
CA VAL A 46 1.36 1.15 -4.84
C VAL A 46 2.67 1.83 -4.42
N SER A 47 2.67 2.52 -3.29
CA SER A 47 3.84 3.15 -2.69
C SER A 47 4.19 2.47 -1.36
N LEU A 48 5.45 2.52 -0.92
CA LEU A 48 5.86 1.86 0.32
C LEU A 48 5.19 2.51 1.55
N PHE A 49 4.53 1.69 2.38
CA PHE A 49 4.00 2.14 3.67
C PHE A 49 5.05 1.95 4.76
N LEU A 50 5.83 3.01 5.00
CA LEU A 50 6.86 3.03 6.04
C LEU A 50 6.87 4.41 6.71
N SER A 51 6.97 4.42 8.04
CA SER A 51 7.11 5.66 8.81
C SER A 51 8.52 6.23 8.66
N GLY A 52 8.65 7.56 8.76
CA GLY A 52 9.96 8.23 8.77
C GLY A 52 10.61 8.42 7.39
N ILE A 53 9.95 8.03 6.29
CA ILE A 53 10.41 8.35 4.93
C ILE A 53 9.53 9.42 4.28
N SER A 54 10.09 10.19 3.35
CA SER A 54 9.34 11.20 2.61
C SER A 54 8.37 10.55 1.62
N LYS A 55 7.26 11.24 1.30
CA LYS A 55 6.29 10.78 0.30
C LYS A 55 6.95 10.47 -1.05
N THR A 56 7.91 11.30 -1.47
CA THR A 56 8.67 11.08 -2.71
C THR A 56 9.45 9.78 -2.67
N MET A 57 10.10 9.47 -1.55
CA MET A 57 10.85 8.22 -1.38
C MET A 57 9.90 7.01 -1.35
N ALA A 58 8.75 7.13 -0.67
CA ALA A 58 7.73 6.09 -0.62
C ALA A 58 7.21 5.73 -2.02
N ILE A 59 6.94 6.75 -2.85
CA ILE A 59 6.51 6.57 -4.25
C ILE A 59 7.63 5.97 -5.10
N ALA A 60 8.87 6.44 -4.94
CA ALA A 60 10.02 5.91 -5.68
C ALA A 60 10.34 4.44 -5.35
N ALA A 61 10.09 4.03 -4.10
CA ALA A 61 10.17 2.63 -3.66
C ALA A 61 8.91 1.81 -4.02
N GLY A 62 7.87 2.47 -4.53
CA GLY A 62 6.65 1.88 -5.03
C GLY A 62 6.82 1.17 -6.39
N PHE A 63 5.75 0.57 -6.86
CA PHE A 63 5.72 -0.15 -8.14
C PHE A 63 4.28 -0.40 -8.59
N CYS A 64 4.15 -0.95 -9.80
CA CYS A 64 2.88 -1.40 -10.34
C CYS A 64 2.71 -2.91 -10.14
N VAL A 65 1.51 -3.34 -9.77
CA VAL A 65 1.16 -4.74 -9.53
C VAL A 65 -0.26 -5.02 -10.00
N SER A 66 -0.60 -6.26 -10.34
CA SER A 66 -1.99 -6.59 -10.63
C SER A 66 -2.87 -6.44 -9.39
N VAL A 67 -4.07 -5.88 -9.55
CA VAL A 67 -5.10 -5.82 -8.48
C VAL A 67 -5.47 -7.20 -7.93
N LYS A 68 -5.23 -8.27 -8.70
CA LYS A 68 -5.47 -9.66 -8.28
C LYS A 68 -4.40 -10.18 -7.30
N ASN A 69 -3.27 -9.49 -7.24
CA ASN A 69 -2.10 -9.86 -6.45
C ASN A 69 -1.90 -8.95 -5.23
N ILE A 70 -2.96 -8.24 -4.84
CA ILE A 70 -3.01 -7.41 -3.64
C ILE A 70 -4.21 -7.81 -2.78
N ARG A 71 -4.08 -7.57 -1.48
CA ARG A 71 -5.18 -7.68 -0.51
C ARG A 71 -5.09 -6.55 0.50
N HIS A 72 -6.18 -6.22 1.16
CA HIS A 72 -6.13 -5.30 2.30
C HIS A 72 -5.19 -5.84 3.37
N ALA A 73 -4.42 -4.93 3.97
CA ALA A 73 -3.63 -5.23 5.14
C ALA A 73 -4.56 -5.54 6.31
N THR A 74 -4.22 -6.56 7.09
CA THR A 74 -4.96 -6.91 8.30
C THR A 74 -4.58 -5.97 9.44
N VAL A 75 -5.46 -5.87 10.43
CA VAL A 75 -5.21 -5.11 11.67
C VAL A 75 -3.93 -5.58 12.37
N ALA A 76 -3.65 -6.90 12.36
CA ALA A 76 -2.45 -7.46 12.94
C ALA A 76 -1.16 -6.99 12.24
N GLU A 77 -1.18 -6.90 10.90
CA GLU A 77 -0.03 -6.42 10.12
C GLU A 77 0.22 -4.92 10.32
N LEU A 78 -0.85 -4.12 10.37
CA LEU A 78 -0.76 -2.69 10.69
C LEU A 78 -0.18 -2.48 12.09
N HIS A 79 -0.63 -3.24 13.08
CA HIS A 79 -0.08 -3.17 14.44
C HIS A 79 1.36 -3.66 14.52
N ALA A 80 1.74 -4.71 13.79
CA ALA A 80 3.11 -5.20 13.75
C ALA A 80 4.06 -4.14 13.17
N ASN A 81 3.66 -3.48 12.07
CA ASN A 81 4.42 -2.39 11.47
C ASN A 81 4.61 -1.22 12.44
N ARG A 82 3.54 -0.80 13.14
CA ARG A 82 3.62 0.26 14.16
C ARG A 82 4.60 -0.09 15.29
N ARG A 83 4.58 -1.32 15.80
CA ARG A 83 5.50 -1.77 16.86
C ARG A 83 6.96 -1.75 16.42
N LEU A 84 7.23 -2.09 15.16
CA LEU A 84 8.59 -2.01 14.62
C LEU A 84 9.06 -0.55 14.57
N THR A 85 8.22 0.36 14.07
CA THR A 85 8.54 1.79 14.06
C THR A 85 8.76 2.36 15.47
N GLU A 86 7.96 1.96 16.45
CA GLU A 86 8.14 2.40 17.84
C GLU A 86 9.48 1.90 18.42
N ALA A 87 9.88 0.67 18.12
CA ALA A 87 11.18 0.14 18.54
C ALA A 87 12.36 0.84 17.85
N GLU A 88 12.23 1.15 16.56
CA GLU A 88 13.22 1.93 15.79
C GLU A 88 13.38 3.34 16.35
N HIS A 89 12.25 4.00 16.67
CA HIS A 89 12.26 5.33 17.28
C HIS A 89 12.89 5.31 18.67
N ALA A 90 12.55 4.31 19.49
CA ALA A 90 13.14 4.14 20.81
C ALA A 90 14.66 3.92 20.74
N LEU A 91 15.17 3.21 19.72
CA LEU A 91 16.61 3.01 19.53
C LEU A 91 17.34 4.31 19.15
N ALA A 92 16.69 5.18 18.35
CA ALA A 92 17.28 6.44 17.91
C ALA A 92 17.45 7.47 19.04
N GLU A 93 16.67 7.38 20.13
CA GLU A 93 16.74 8.31 21.27
C GLU A 93 17.84 7.97 22.30
N VAL A 94 18.52 6.83 22.17
CA VAL A 94 19.56 6.36 23.12
C VAL A 94 20.99 6.63 22.64
N SER A 95 21.17 7.47 21.61
CA SER A 95 22.50 7.93 21.13
C SER A 95 22.63 9.45 21.22
#